data_AF-A0A7S2JNX5-F1
#
_entry.id   AF-A0A7S2JNX5-F1
#
_cell.length_a   1.000
_cell.length_b   1.000
_cell.length_c   1.000
_cell.angle_alpha   90.00
_cell.angle_beta   90.00
_cell.angle_gamma   90.00
#
_symmetry.space_group_name_H-M   'P 1'
#
loop_
_entity.id
_entity.type
_entity.pdbx_description
1 polymer ?
#
loop_
_entity_poly.entity_id
_entity_poly.type
_entity_poly.pdbx_seq_one_letter_code
_entity_poly.pdbx_strand_id
1 'polypeptide(L)'
;AFPHGLTGAAGIVLGVCCIVPALAGSLGAVASPVVIALYTAAMGANALAGLALLGRAPRNTRFMFRSSAVFQCALLFFVCRFSPSFPGGGSVVAAMLDGIFAILALLGIFAFAFAAVAQSPAPVGGAILIGCFALTLLVGYPLQLAWLGQQWWECVQGEYPTQALAMVAYIYIPATWAFAVILFGATLWNRKLISDLTFGGGFAGLVGATLLSTVLMQEVHHPEPASTRELTGLNPFTSHSLPCLHPPCHC
;
A
#
# COMPACT_ATOMS: atom_id res chain seq x y z
N ALA A 1 26.21 7.01 -12.49
CA ALA A 1 25.62 6.66 -11.18
C ALA A 1 24.12 6.86 -11.29
N PHE A 2 23.28 5.90 -10.88
CA PHE A 2 21.82 6.06 -10.94
C PHE A 2 21.38 7.16 -9.96
N PRO A 3 20.54 8.13 -10.37
CA PRO A 3 20.16 9.25 -9.51
C PRO A 3 19.04 8.84 -8.55
N HIS A 4 19.36 7.99 -7.57
CA HIS A 4 18.43 7.47 -6.57
C HIS A 4 17.63 8.59 -5.86
N GLY A 5 18.28 9.71 -5.54
CA GLY A 5 17.60 10.86 -4.92
C GLY A 5 16.61 11.56 -5.85
N LEU A 6 16.91 11.65 -7.15
CA LEU A 6 16.02 12.30 -8.13
C LEU A 6 14.78 11.44 -8.39
N THR A 7 14.95 10.13 -8.56
CA THR A 7 13.82 9.22 -8.79
C THR A 7 12.94 9.09 -7.55
N GLY A 8 13.54 9.10 -6.36
CA GLY A 8 12.80 9.19 -5.09
C GLY A 8 12.00 10.50 -4.98
N ALA A 9 12.62 11.65 -5.26
CA ALA A 9 11.92 12.94 -5.23
C ALA A 9 10.77 13.00 -6.25
N ALA A 10 11.00 12.53 -7.48
CA ALA A 10 9.96 12.44 -8.51
C ALA A 10 8.79 11.55 -8.05
N GLY A 11 9.08 10.39 -7.47
CA GLY A 11 8.06 9.49 -6.91
C GLY A 11 7.26 10.13 -5.77
N ILE A 12 7.92 10.91 -4.91
CA ILE A 12 7.25 11.66 -3.84
C ILE A 12 6.30 12.71 -4.41
N VAL A 13 6.76 13.52 -5.39
CA VAL A 13 5.95 14.56 -6.03
C VAL A 13 4.75 13.94 -6.76
N LEU A 14 4.99 12.92 -7.58
CA LEU A 14 3.92 12.21 -8.30
C LEU A 14 2.93 11.56 -7.34
N GLY A 15 3.41 10.98 -6.23
CA GLY A 15 2.55 10.45 -5.18
C GLY A 15 1.66 11.53 -4.56
N VAL A 16 2.21 12.69 -4.22
CA VAL A 16 1.42 13.84 -3.71
C VAL A 16 0.38 14.29 -4.74
N CYS A 17 0.73 14.33 -6.03
CA CYS A 17 -0.20 14.66 -7.11
C CYS A 17 -1.35 13.64 -7.26
N CYS A 18 -1.20 12.41 -6.78
CA CYS A 18 -2.29 11.43 -6.72
C CYS A 18 -3.07 11.53 -5.40
N ILE A 19 -2.36 11.62 -4.27
CA ILE A 19 -2.93 11.56 -2.93
C ILE A 19 -3.77 12.81 -2.63
N VAL A 20 -3.25 14.01 -2.86
CA VAL A 20 -3.94 15.26 -2.47
C VAL A 20 -5.27 15.44 -3.22
N PRO A 21 -5.35 15.28 -4.55
CA PRO A 21 -6.63 15.32 -5.24
C PRO A 21 -7.59 14.21 -4.79
N ALA A 22 -7.08 13.00 -4.51
CA ALA A 22 -7.91 11.91 -4.01
C ALA A 22 -8.50 12.23 -2.62
N LEU A 23 -7.73 12.86 -1.73
CA LEU A 23 -8.23 13.36 -0.44
C LEU A 23 -9.28 14.47 -0.61
N ALA A 24 -9.25 15.20 -1.71
CA ALA A 24 -10.27 16.19 -2.07
C ALA A 24 -11.48 15.58 -2.82
N GLY A 25 -11.55 14.25 -2.93
CA GLY A 25 -12.63 13.52 -3.62
C GLY A 25 -12.44 13.37 -5.14
N SER A 26 -11.30 13.79 -5.69
CA SER A 26 -11.01 13.66 -7.13
C SER A 26 -10.12 12.47 -7.44
N LEU A 27 -10.68 11.46 -8.11
CA LEU A 27 -9.95 10.25 -8.54
C LEU A 27 -9.32 10.38 -9.94
N GLY A 28 -9.43 11.55 -10.59
CA GLY A 28 -9.01 11.74 -11.99
C GLY A 28 -7.52 11.49 -12.24
N ALA A 29 -6.65 11.85 -11.29
CA ALA A 29 -5.22 11.58 -11.40
C ALA A 29 -4.91 10.07 -11.42
N VAL A 30 -5.61 9.29 -10.59
CA VAL A 30 -5.41 7.84 -10.46
C VAL A 30 -6.06 7.07 -11.62
N ALA A 31 -7.13 7.62 -12.20
CA ALA A 31 -7.74 7.08 -13.41
C ALA A 31 -6.87 7.27 -14.67
N SER A 32 -5.91 8.21 -14.66
CA SER A 32 -5.04 8.47 -15.80
C SER A 32 -3.93 7.41 -15.95
N PRO A 33 -3.90 6.64 -17.05
CA PRO A 33 -2.85 5.63 -17.28
C PRO A 33 -1.45 6.24 -17.29
N VAL A 34 -1.33 7.46 -17.82
CA VAL A 34 -0.05 8.18 -17.93
C VAL A 34 0.50 8.54 -16.55
N VAL A 35 -0.35 9.02 -15.65
CA VAL A 35 0.07 9.40 -14.29
C VAL A 35 0.50 8.16 -13.50
N ILE A 36 -0.27 7.07 -13.59
CA ILE A 36 0.09 5.80 -12.95
C ILE A 36 1.39 5.24 -13.52
N ALA A 37 1.59 5.27 -14.85
CA ALA A 37 2.82 4.83 -15.49
C ALA A 37 4.04 5.66 -15.05
N LEU A 38 3.92 6.99 -14.98
CA LEU A 38 5.00 7.86 -14.50
C LEU A 38 5.32 7.61 -13.02
N TYR A 39 4.28 7.48 -12.19
CA TYR A 39 4.44 7.19 -10.77
C TYR A 39 5.16 5.86 -10.54
N THR A 40 4.68 4.80 -11.18
CA THR A 40 5.23 3.45 -11.05
C THR A 40 6.64 3.34 -11.63
N ALA A 41 6.92 4.01 -12.75
CA ALA A 41 8.27 4.08 -13.31
C ALA A 41 9.24 4.83 -12.38
N ALA A 42 8.83 5.96 -11.79
CA ALA A 42 9.68 6.71 -10.86
C ALA A 42 10.00 5.90 -9.59
N MET A 43 8.97 5.29 -8.98
CA MET A 43 9.13 4.48 -7.78
C MET A 43 9.90 3.17 -8.05
N GLY A 44 9.67 2.54 -9.21
CA GLY A 44 10.41 1.36 -9.66
C GLY A 44 11.89 1.68 -9.90
N ALA A 45 12.18 2.79 -10.59
CA ALA A 45 13.54 3.27 -10.78
C ALA A 45 14.21 3.61 -9.44
N ASN A 46 13.46 4.16 -8.46
CA ASN A 46 13.96 4.38 -7.11
C ASN A 46 14.34 3.07 -6.39
N ALA A 47 13.47 2.04 -6.45
CA ALA A 47 13.74 0.72 -5.88
C ALA A 47 14.96 0.04 -6.52
N LEU A 48 15.06 0.07 -7.85
CA LEU A 48 16.19 -0.48 -8.61
C LEU A 48 17.48 0.27 -8.32
N ALA A 49 17.43 1.60 -8.21
CA ALA A 49 18.59 2.39 -7.82
C ALA A 49 19.05 2.05 -6.39
N GLY A 50 18.12 1.80 -5.47
CA GLY A 50 18.42 1.30 -4.12
C GLY A 50 19.14 -0.06 -4.14
N LEU A 51 18.69 -1.00 -4.98
CA LEU A 51 19.37 -2.29 -5.18
C LEU A 51 20.76 -2.13 -5.78
N ALA A 52 20.93 -1.24 -6.76
CA ALA A 52 22.23 -0.98 -7.37
C ALA A 52 23.25 -0.40 -6.36
N LEU A 53 22.78 0.27 -5.31
CA LEU A 53 23.62 0.80 -4.23
C LEU A 53 23.95 -0.23 -3.15
N LEU A 54 23.38 -1.43 -3.20
CA LEU A 54 23.56 -2.48 -2.18
C LEU A 54 25.04 -2.84 -1.93
N GLY A 55 25.85 -2.87 -3.00
CA GLY A 55 27.29 -3.16 -2.89
C GLY A 55 28.07 -2.13 -2.08
N ARG A 56 27.54 -0.91 -1.95
CA ARG A 56 28.13 0.20 -1.19
C ARG A 56 27.58 0.31 0.23
N ALA A 57 26.47 -0.38 0.54
CA ALA A 57 25.88 -0.35 1.87
C ALA A 57 26.70 -1.19 2.88
N PRO A 58 26.75 -0.79 4.17
CA PRO A 58 27.31 -1.60 5.25
C PRO A 58 26.72 -3.00 5.28
N ARG A 59 27.55 -4.04 5.50
CA ARG A 59 27.15 -5.46 5.38
C ARG A 59 25.91 -5.82 6.21
N ASN A 60 25.81 -5.29 7.42
CA ASN A 60 24.68 -5.48 8.33
C ASN A 60 23.35 -4.92 7.80
N THR A 61 23.39 -3.85 6.99
CA THR A 61 22.17 -3.21 6.45
C THR A 61 21.73 -3.77 5.09
N ARG A 62 22.60 -4.53 4.41
CA ARG A 62 22.35 -5.01 3.04
C ARG A 62 21.06 -5.83 2.92
N PHE A 63 20.81 -6.72 3.88
CA PHE A 63 19.57 -7.50 3.90
C PHE A 63 18.34 -6.58 3.88
N MET A 64 18.33 -5.56 4.74
CA MET A 64 17.23 -4.61 4.83
C MET A 64 17.03 -3.79 3.55
N PHE A 65 18.12 -3.32 2.93
CA PHE A 65 18.02 -2.64 1.63
C PHE A 65 17.42 -3.53 0.55
N ARG A 66 17.82 -4.80 0.49
CA ARG A 66 17.27 -5.76 -0.47
C ARG A 66 15.79 -6.04 -0.21
N SER A 67 15.43 -6.32 1.04
CA SER A 67 14.03 -6.56 1.43
C SER A 67 13.15 -5.34 1.16
N SER A 68 13.67 -4.13 1.38
CA SER A 68 12.97 -2.88 1.08
C SER A 68 12.68 -2.69 -0.40
N ALA A 69 13.65 -2.95 -1.26
CA ALA A 69 13.42 -2.84 -2.69
C ALA A 69 12.44 -3.90 -3.20
N VAL A 70 12.53 -5.14 -2.72
CA VAL A 70 11.58 -6.21 -3.06
C VAL A 70 10.16 -5.84 -2.60
N PHE A 71 10.03 -5.34 -1.37
CA PHE A 71 8.74 -4.90 -0.82
C PHE A 71 8.15 -3.72 -1.61
N GLN A 72 8.96 -2.72 -1.95
CA GLN A 72 8.54 -1.61 -2.81
C GLN A 72 8.05 -2.10 -4.17
N CYS A 73 8.76 -3.04 -4.80
CA CYS A 73 8.33 -3.63 -6.07
C CYS A 73 7.01 -4.40 -5.94
N ALA A 74 6.81 -5.12 -4.83
CA ALA A 74 5.55 -5.83 -4.58
C ALA A 74 4.37 -4.87 -4.42
N LEU A 75 4.54 -3.78 -3.68
CA LEU A 75 3.51 -2.77 -3.56
C LEU A 75 3.23 -2.07 -4.90
N LEU A 76 4.26 -1.80 -5.71
CA LEU A 76 4.10 -1.22 -7.05
C LEU A 76 3.37 -2.16 -8.02
N PHE A 77 3.63 -3.47 -7.91
CA PHE A 77 2.85 -4.46 -8.64
C PHE A 77 1.36 -4.30 -8.32
N PHE A 78 0.99 -4.13 -7.05
CA PHE A 78 -0.42 -3.92 -6.69
C PHE A 78 -0.99 -2.56 -7.13
N VAL A 79 -0.18 -1.49 -7.16
CA VAL A 79 -0.58 -0.23 -7.81
C VAL A 79 -0.97 -0.47 -9.27
N CYS A 80 -0.13 -1.19 -10.03
CA CYS A 80 -0.43 -1.54 -11.41
C CYS A 80 -1.61 -2.49 -11.53
N ARG A 81 -1.66 -3.54 -10.70
CA ARG A 81 -2.61 -4.65 -10.79
C ARG A 81 -4.05 -4.24 -10.52
N PHE A 82 -4.23 -3.33 -9.58
CA PHE A 82 -5.53 -2.75 -9.24
C PHE A 82 -5.86 -1.50 -10.09
N SER A 83 -4.92 -1.04 -10.92
CA SER A 83 -5.18 0.06 -11.87
C SER A 83 -6.13 -0.39 -12.97
N PRO A 84 -7.07 0.48 -13.42
CA PRO A 84 -7.91 0.21 -14.59
C PRO A 84 -7.12 -0.06 -15.87
N SER A 85 -5.86 0.40 -15.91
CA SER A 85 -5.01 0.28 -17.09
C SER A 85 -4.25 -1.04 -17.18
N PHE A 86 -4.45 -1.97 -16.23
CA PHE A 86 -3.72 -3.22 -16.22
C PHE A 86 -4.08 -4.09 -17.44
N PRO A 87 -3.12 -4.38 -18.34
CA PRO A 87 -3.41 -5.15 -19.54
C PRO A 87 -3.64 -6.63 -19.19
N GLY A 88 -4.80 -7.16 -19.56
CA GLY A 88 -5.05 -8.61 -19.52
C GLY A 88 -5.32 -9.19 -18.13
N GLY A 89 -6.25 -8.58 -17.39
CA GLY A 89 -6.89 -9.26 -16.24
C GLY A 89 -7.32 -10.67 -16.64
N GLY A 90 -6.97 -11.68 -15.83
CA GLY A 90 -7.38 -13.08 -16.05
C GLY A 90 -6.41 -13.99 -16.78
N SER A 91 -5.22 -13.53 -17.18
CA SER A 91 -4.19 -14.47 -17.65
C SER A 91 -3.64 -15.33 -16.49
N VAL A 92 -3.27 -16.58 -16.77
CA VAL A 92 -2.61 -17.48 -15.80
C VAL A 92 -1.34 -16.86 -15.22
N VAL A 93 -0.61 -16.10 -16.06
CA VAL A 93 0.60 -15.38 -15.64
C VAL A 93 0.26 -14.32 -14.60
N ALA A 94 -0.80 -13.53 -14.80
CA ALA A 94 -1.22 -12.52 -13.83
C ALA A 94 -1.60 -13.18 -12.49
N ALA A 95 -2.35 -14.29 -12.50
CA ALA A 95 -2.72 -15.01 -11.27
C ALA A 95 -1.50 -15.54 -10.50
N MET A 96 -0.49 -16.09 -11.21
CA MET A 96 0.77 -16.52 -10.57
C MET A 96 1.52 -15.34 -9.95
N LEU A 97 1.56 -14.19 -10.64
CA LEU A 97 2.20 -12.98 -10.13
C LEU A 97 1.46 -12.43 -8.90
N ASP A 98 0.12 -12.46 -8.88
CA ASP A 98 -0.70 -12.03 -7.74
C ASP A 98 -0.28 -12.80 -6.47
N GLY A 99 -0.17 -14.12 -6.55
CA GLY A 99 0.29 -14.97 -5.44
C GLY A 99 1.75 -14.70 -5.03
N ILE A 100 2.67 -14.61 -6.00
CA ILE A 100 4.09 -14.34 -5.73
C ILE A 100 4.26 -13.00 -5.02
N PHE A 101 3.67 -11.93 -5.55
CA PHE A 101 3.83 -10.61 -4.98
C PHE A 101 3.10 -10.44 -3.64
N ALA A 102 1.99 -11.15 -3.42
CA ALA A 102 1.33 -11.17 -2.10
C ALA A 102 2.24 -11.81 -1.04
N ILE A 103 2.87 -12.95 -1.37
CA ILE A 103 3.84 -13.61 -0.48
C ILE A 103 5.06 -12.73 -0.24
N LEU A 104 5.61 -12.10 -1.30
CA LEU A 104 6.74 -11.19 -1.15
C LEU A 104 6.41 -9.96 -0.29
N ALA A 105 5.17 -9.45 -0.38
CA ALA A 105 4.70 -8.38 0.49
C ALA A 105 4.68 -8.82 1.96
N LEU A 106 4.10 -9.99 2.27
CA LEU A 106 4.10 -10.57 3.62
C LEU A 106 5.51 -10.81 4.16
N LEU A 107 6.38 -11.44 3.37
CA LEU A 107 7.77 -11.70 3.76
C LEU A 107 8.54 -10.40 4.00
N GLY A 108 8.28 -9.36 3.20
CA GLY A 108 8.82 -8.02 3.41
C GLY A 108 8.41 -7.46 4.77
N ILE A 109 7.11 -7.50 5.09
CA ILE A 109 6.57 -7.04 6.38
C ILE A 109 7.21 -7.80 7.55
N PHE A 110 7.29 -9.13 7.46
CA PHE A 110 7.91 -9.94 8.51
C PHE A 110 9.41 -9.66 8.66
N ALA A 111 10.13 -9.42 7.55
CA ALA A 111 11.53 -9.02 7.59
C ALA A 111 11.72 -7.68 8.31
N PHE A 112 10.83 -6.70 8.09
CA PHE A 112 10.84 -5.44 8.82
C PHE A 112 10.51 -5.61 10.30
N ALA A 113 9.50 -6.40 10.64
CA ALA A 113 9.13 -6.67 12.03
C ALA A 113 10.28 -7.36 12.79
N PHE A 114 10.93 -8.36 12.17
CA PHE A 114 12.09 -9.03 12.75
C PHE A 114 13.26 -8.05 12.96
N ALA A 115 13.58 -7.23 11.95
CA ALA A 115 14.64 -6.25 12.07
C ALA A 115 14.37 -5.17 13.12
N ALA A 116 13.10 -4.77 13.28
CA ALA A 116 12.67 -3.85 14.32
C ALA A 116 13.01 -4.38 15.72
N VAL A 117 12.66 -5.64 15.98
CA VAL A 117 12.93 -6.29 17.28
C VAL A 117 14.42 -6.54 17.49
N ALA A 118 15.13 -6.99 16.45
CA ALA A 118 16.51 -7.45 16.59
C ALA A 118 17.55 -6.31 16.56
N GLN A 119 17.27 -5.20 15.89
CA GLN A 119 18.30 -4.21 15.53
C GLN A 119 17.96 -2.76 15.91
N SER A 120 16.73 -2.46 16.34
CA SER A 120 16.29 -1.08 16.58
C SER A 120 16.15 -0.77 18.08
N PRO A 121 16.40 0.47 18.51
CA PRO A 121 16.03 0.93 19.85
C PRO A 121 14.53 0.71 20.10
N ALA A 122 14.14 0.40 21.34
CA ALA A 122 12.76 0.04 21.68
C ALA A 122 11.68 1.03 21.17
N PRO A 123 11.86 2.36 21.23
CA PRO A 123 10.86 3.30 20.70
C PRO A 123 10.68 3.20 19.17
N VAL A 124 11.80 3.04 18.44
CA VAL A 124 11.79 2.87 16.99
C VAL A 124 11.23 1.49 16.62
N GLY A 125 11.67 0.45 17.32
CA GLY A 125 11.19 -0.92 17.12
C GLY A 125 9.68 -1.04 17.32
N GLY A 126 9.15 -0.45 18.41
CA GLY A 126 7.72 -0.41 18.68
C GLY A 126 6.93 0.30 17.58
N ALA A 127 7.41 1.47 17.11
CA ALA A 127 6.79 2.18 16.00
C ALA A 127 6.76 1.35 14.71
N ILE A 128 7.88 0.70 14.37
CA ILE A 128 7.97 -0.17 13.18
C ILE A 128 7.01 -1.36 13.30
N LEU A 129 6.90 -1.99 14.47
CA LEU A 129 5.98 -3.11 14.70
C LEU A 129 4.51 -2.70 14.49
N ILE A 130 4.10 -1.53 14.97
CA ILE A 130 2.77 -0.97 14.71
C ILE A 130 2.57 -0.77 13.20
N GLY A 131 3.60 -0.28 12.50
CA GLY A 131 3.60 -0.18 11.03
C GLY A 131 3.45 -1.51 10.31
N CYS A 132 4.19 -2.54 10.74
CA CYS A 132 4.10 -3.86 10.16
C CYS A 132 2.70 -4.47 10.37
N PHE A 133 2.11 -4.28 11.55
CA PHE A 133 0.74 -4.70 11.83
C PHE A 133 -0.25 -4.02 10.89
N ALA A 134 -0.17 -2.69 10.77
CA ALA A 134 -0.96 -1.91 9.82
C ALA A 134 -0.83 -2.39 8.37
N LEU A 135 0.40 -2.59 7.90
CA LEU A 135 0.67 -3.09 6.55
C LEU A 135 0.13 -4.50 6.34
N THR A 136 0.12 -5.34 7.38
CA THR A 136 -0.46 -6.69 7.30
C THR A 136 -1.95 -6.64 7.00
N LEU A 137 -2.67 -5.68 7.62
CA LEU A 137 -4.09 -5.45 7.32
C LEU A 137 -4.30 -5.05 5.85
N LEU A 138 -3.43 -4.19 5.31
CA LEU A 138 -3.50 -3.77 3.90
C LEU A 138 -3.17 -4.92 2.92
N VAL A 139 -2.37 -5.90 3.34
CA VAL A 139 -2.07 -7.10 2.54
C VAL A 139 -3.26 -8.10 2.51
N GLY A 140 -4.36 -7.81 3.21
CA GLY A 140 -5.61 -8.55 3.06
C GLY A 140 -6.12 -8.60 1.62
N TYR A 141 -6.13 -7.47 0.90
CA TYR A 141 -6.65 -7.42 -0.48
C TYR A 141 -5.77 -8.17 -1.50
N PRO A 142 -4.43 -8.06 -1.48
CA PRO A 142 -3.56 -8.92 -2.27
C PRO A 142 -3.77 -10.41 -2.02
N LEU A 143 -3.98 -10.81 -0.75
CA LEU A 143 -4.23 -12.21 -0.41
C LEU A 143 -5.61 -12.67 -0.89
N GLN A 144 -6.63 -11.83 -0.77
CA GLN A 144 -7.96 -12.08 -1.34
C GLN A 144 -7.87 -12.25 -2.86
N LEU A 145 -7.14 -11.38 -3.55
CA LEU A 145 -6.90 -11.49 -4.99
C LEU A 145 -6.18 -12.80 -5.35
N ALA A 146 -5.13 -13.16 -4.60
CA ALA A 146 -4.38 -14.39 -4.84
C ALA A 146 -5.21 -15.66 -4.57
N TRP A 147 -6.15 -15.61 -3.62
CA TRP A 147 -6.97 -16.74 -3.23
C TRP A 147 -8.22 -16.91 -4.10
N LEU A 148 -8.97 -15.82 -4.31
CA LEU A 148 -10.23 -15.82 -5.06
C LEU A 148 -10.01 -15.59 -6.57
N GLY A 149 -8.80 -15.17 -6.95
CA GLY A 149 -8.39 -15.00 -8.34
C GLY A 149 -9.06 -13.82 -9.04
N GLN A 150 -9.01 -13.88 -10.38
CA GLN A 150 -9.51 -12.82 -11.24
C GLN A 150 -11.03 -12.63 -11.13
N GLN A 151 -11.80 -13.69 -10.87
CA GLN A 151 -13.27 -13.62 -10.80
C GLN A 151 -13.73 -12.66 -9.71
N TRP A 152 -13.09 -12.70 -8.54
CA TRP A 152 -13.36 -11.73 -7.48
C TRP A 152 -13.05 -10.31 -7.92
N TRP A 153 -11.92 -10.10 -8.60
CA TRP A 153 -11.54 -8.77 -9.05
C TRP A 153 -12.48 -8.21 -10.11
N GLU A 154 -12.91 -9.03 -11.06
CA GLU A 154 -13.91 -8.66 -12.06
C GLU A 154 -15.26 -8.31 -11.42
N CYS A 155 -15.68 -9.06 -10.41
CA CYS A 155 -16.88 -8.75 -9.61
C CYS A 155 -16.75 -7.39 -8.92
N VAL A 156 -15.62 -7.11 -8.25
CA VAL A 156 -15.37 -5.80 -7.62
C VAL A 156 -15.37 -4.67 -8.65
N GLN A 157 -14.75 -4.87 -9.82
CA GLN A 157 -14.71 -3.86 -10.87
C GLN A 157 -16.10 -3.62 -11.50
N GLY A 158 -16.92 -4.66 -11.62
CA GLY A 158 -18.27 -4.57 -12.18
C GLY A 158 -19.27 -3.91 -11.24
N GLU A 159 -19.34 -4.38 -10.00
CA GLU A 159 -20.31 -3.91 -9.00
C GLU A 159 -19.84 -2.62 -8.30
N TYR A 160 -18.54 -2.47 -8.07
CA TYR A 160 -17.96 -1.36 -7.29
C TYR A 160 -16.78 -0.67 -8.02
N PRO A 161 -16.99 -0.10 -9.21
CA PRO A 161 -15.91 0.49 -10.02
C PRO A 161 -15.18 1.65 -9.33
N THR A 162 -15.90 2.44 -8.52
CA THR A 162 -15.32 3.52 -7.71
C THR A 162 -14.44 2.96 -6.59
N GLN A 163 -14.83 1.85 -5.97
CA GLN A 163 -14.02 1.16 -4.96
C GLN A 163 -12.74 0.57 -5.57
N ALA A 164 -12.81 0.02 -6.77
CA ALA A 164 -11.64 -0.47 -7.48
C ALA A 164 -10.58 0.63 -7.68
N LEU A 165 -11.01 1.83 -8.10
CA LEU A 165 -10.15 3.01 -8.19
C LEU A 165 -9.64 3.47 -6.83
N ALA A 166 -10.52 3.48 -5.82
CA ALA A 166 -10.23 3.86 -4.45
C ALA A 166 -9.13 2.99 -3.82
N MET A 167 -9.05 1.70 -4.16
CA MET A 167 -7.96 0.83 -3.70
C MET A 167 -6.58 1.34 -4.14
N VAL A 168 -6.45 1.79 -5.39
CA VAL A 168 -5.19 2.37 -5.87
C VAL A 168 -4.92 3.71 -5.20
N ALA A 169 -5.93 4.58 -5.14
CA ALA A 169 -5.83 5.95 -4.66
C ALA A 169 -5.56 6.08 -3.15
N TYR A 170 -6.17 5.22 -2.34
CA TYR A 170 -6.16 5.34 -0.88
C TYR A 170 -5.33 4.27 -0.18
N ILE A 171 -5.04 3.15 -0.83
CA ILE A 171 -4.24 2.07 -0.23
C ILE A 171 -2.86 2.06 -0.84
N TYR A 172 -2.74 1.68 -2.12
CA TYR A 172 -1.44 1.29 -2.65
C TYR A 172 -0.54 2.47 -2.99
N ILE A 173 -1.04 3.55 -3.58
CA ILE A 173 -0.23 4.76 -3.80
C ILE A 173 0.21 5.39 -2.46
N PRO A 174 -0.67 5.62 -1.48
CA PRO A 174 -0.25 6.08 -0.15
C PRO A 174 0.74 5.16 0.53
N ALA A 175 0.52 3.84 0.52
CA ALA A 175 1.44 2.89 1.16
C ALA A 175 2.82 2.89 0.50
N THR A 176 2.88 2.86 -0.85
CA THR A 176 4.14 2.94 -1.59
C THR A 176 4.87 4.26 -1.37
N TRP A 177 4.14 5.38 -1.35
CA TRP A 177 4.67 6.71 -1.08
C TRP A 177 5.19 6.84 0.34
N ALA A 178 4.39 6.45 1.33
CA ALA A 178 4.75 6.49 2.74
C ALA A 178 5.99 5.63 3.01
N PHE A 179 6.05 4.45 2.42
CA PHE A 179 7.21 3.57 2.53
C PHE A 179 8.49 4.21 1.95
N ALA A 180 8.41 4.89 0.80
CA ALA A 180 9.56 5.62 0.26
C ALA A 180 10.01 6.78 1.16
N VAL A 181 9.08 7.55 1.74
CA VAL A 181 9.38 8.62 2.70
C VAL A 181 10.03 8.04 3.96
N ILE A 182 9.54 6.90 4.45
CA ILE A 182 10.12 6.17 5.58
C ILE A 182 11.56 5.73 5.28
N LEU A 183 11.84 5.16 4.11
CA LEU A 183 13.20 4.74 3.74
C LEU A 183 14.17 5.93 3.65
N PHE A 184 13.68 7.07 3.14
CA PHE A 184 14.43 8.31 3.18
C PHE A 184 14.69 8.76 4.63
N GLY A 185 13.66 8.76 5.49
CA GLY A 185 13.78 9.04 6.92
C GLY A 185 14.77 8.10 7.64
N ALA A 186 14.75 6.81 7.33
CA ALA A 186 15.68 5.82 7.87
C ALA A 186 17.12 6.13 7.47
N THR A 187 17.33 6.68 6.27
CA THR A 187 18.65 7.15 5.82
C THR A 187 19.11 8.37 6.64
N LEU A 188 18.23 9.32 6.94
CA LEU A 188 18.54 10.46 7.81
C LEU A 188 18.84 10.02 9.24
N TRP A 189 18.03 9.09 9.78
CA TRP A 189 18.20 8.52 11.11
C TRP A 189 19.54 7.77 11.24
N ASN A 190 19.88 6.90 10.27
CA ASN A 190 21.14 6.17 10.26
C ASN A 190 22.37 7.11 10.15
N ARG A 191 22.20 8.28 9.53
CA ARG A 191 23.21 9.35 9.50
C ARG A 191 23.22 10.23 10.76
N LYS A 192 22.39 9.91 11.76
CA LYS A 192 22.21 10.66 13.01
C LYS A 192 21.80 12.12 12.80
N LEU A 193 21.08 12.41 11.70
CA LEU A 193 20.56 13.74 11.40
C LEU A 193 19.22 14.02 12.09
N ILE A 194 18.49 12.96 12.46
CA ILE A 194 17.24 13.04 13.22
C ILE A 194 17.31 12.09 14.42
N SER A 195 16.59 12.43 15.49
CA SER A 195 16.55 11.62 16.72
C SER A 195 15.68 10.37 16.57
N ASP A 196 15.85 9.40 17.48
CA ASP A 196 15.02 8.19 17.56
C ASP A 196 13.53 8.53 17.72
N LEU A 197 13.20 9.55 18.53
CA LEU A 197 11.83 10.01 18.73
C LEU A 197 11.26 10.65 17.46
N THR A 198 12.06 11.45 16.76
CA THR A 198 11.65 12.07 15.49
C THR A 198 11.37 11.01 14.43
N PHE A 199 12.25 10.02 14.30
CA PHE A 199 12.08 8.94 13.34
C PHE A 199 10.92 8.02 13.70
N GLY A 200 10.87 7.52 14.93
CA GLY A 200 9.80 6.63 15.41
C GLY A 200 8.42 7.30 15.39
N GLY A 201 8.33 8.54 15.89
CA GLY A 201 7.10 9.33 15.85
C GLY A 201 6.66 9.67 14.43
N GLY A 202 7.59 10.07 13.56
CA GLY A 202 7.29 10.32 12.14
C GLY A 202 6.83 9.06 11.40
N PHE A 203 7.46 7.92 11.66
CA PHE A 203 7.05 6.62 11.10
C PHE A 203 5.63 6.24 11.54
N ALA A 204 5.36 6.24 12.85
CA ALA A 204 4.07 5.85 13.39
C ALA A 204 2.96 6.82 12.94
N GLY A 205 3.26 8.12 12.92
CA GLY A 205 2.34 9.15 12.44
C GLY A 205 2.01 8.99 10.96
N LEU A 206 3.00 8.68 10.11
CA LEU A 206 2.79 8.51 8.67
C LEU A 206 1.97 7.26 8.35
N VAL A 207 2.27 6.13 9.00
CA VAL A 207 1.47 4.91 8.86
C VAL A 207 0.06 5.15 9.38
N GLY A 208 -0.08 5.74 10.57
CA GLY A 208 -1.38 6.02 11.18
C GLY A 208 -2.22 6.93 10.30
N ALA A 209 -1.63 8.00 9.74
CA ALA A 209 -2.29 8.86 8.77
C ALA A 209 -2.71 8.09 7.51
N THR A 210 -1.85 7.20 6.98
CA THR A 210 -2.18 6.38 5.79
C THR A 210 -3.36 5.44 6.06
N LEU A 211 -3.38 4.77 7.21
CA LEU A 211 -4.49 3.92 7.62
C LEU A 211 -5.79 4.71 7.83
N LEU A 212 -5.72 5.81 8.58
CA LEU A 212 -6.88 6.65 8.84
C LEU A 212 -7.44 7.22 7.55
N SER A 213 -6.58 7.63 6.62
CA SER A 213 -6.98 8.08 5.27
C SER A 213 -7.71 6.96 4.53
N THR A 214 -7.21 5.72 4.61
CA THR A 214 -7.85 4.57 3.98
C THR A 214 -9.26 4.35 4.51
N VAL A 215 -9.42 4.35 5.85
CA VAL A 215 -10.71 4.11 6.50
C VAL A 215 -11.69 5.25 6.23
N LEU A 216 -11.29 6.50 6.46
CA LEU A 216 -12.17 7.66 6.25
C LEU A 216 -12.61 7.79 4.79
N MET A 217 -11.74 7.46 3.84
CA MET A 217 -12.07 7.57 2.42
C MET A 217 -12.93 6.41 1.91
N GLN A 218 -12.88 5.24 2.57
CA GLN A 218 -13.87 4.19 2.33
C GLN A 218 -15.28 4.67 2.68
N GLU A 219 -15.44 5.46 3.75
CA GLU A 219 -16.75 5.98 4.17
C GLU A 219 -17.29 7.10 3.26
N VAL A 220 -16.41 7.96 2.71
CA VAL A 220 -16.84 9.08 1.85
C VAL A 220 -17.37 8.60 0.50
N HIS A 221 -16.78 7.54 -0.07
CA HIS A 221 -17.17 7.02 -1.39
C HIS A 221 -18.22 5.90 -1.34
N HIS A 222 -18.60 5.46 -0.13
CA HIS A 222 -19.74 4.59 0.12
C HIS A 222 -20.74 5.30 1.05
N PRO A 223 -21.57 6.22 0.53
CA PRO A 223 -22.57 6.93 1.32
C PRO A 223 -23.77 6.08 1.76
N GLU A 224 -23.80 4.77 1.47
CA GLU A 224 -24.87 3.87 1.95
C GLU A 224 -24.48 3.18 3.29
N PRO A 225 -25.41 3.08 4.25
CA PRO A 225 -25.08 2.81 5.65
C PRO A 225 -24.77 1.34 6.00
N ALA A 226 -24.46 0.47 5.03
CA ALA A 226 -24.47 -0.98 5.27
C ALA A 226 -23.11 -1.57 5.72
N SER A 227 -21.97 -1.23 5.13
CA SER A 227 -20.79 -2.11 5.30
C SER A 227 -20.06 -1.98 6.66
N THR A 228 -19.89 -0.78 7.21
CA THR A 228 -19.10 -0.60 8.46
C THR A 228 -19.97 -0.72 9.72
N ARG A 229 -21.26 -0.36 9.63
CA ARG A 229 -22.22 -0.47 10.75
C ARG A 229 -22.71 -1.88 10.99
N GLU A 230 -22.85 -2.71 9.96
CA GLU A 230 -23.26 -4.11 10.15
C GLU A 230 -22.09 -4.99 10.64
N LEU A 231 -20.85 -4.75 10.18
CA LEU A 231 -19.70 -5.57 10.58
C LEU A 231 -19.26 -5.38 12.05
N THR A 232 -19.59 -4.26 12.70
CA THR A 232 -19.17 -3.97 14.08
C THR A 232 -20.19 -4.37 15.15
N GLY A 233 -21.34 -4.96 14.76
CA GLY A 233 -22.25 -5.64 15.70
C GLY A 233 -22.78 -4.77 16.85
N LEU A 234 -22.77 -3.44 16.71
CA LEU A 234 -23.18 -2.49 17.75
C LEU A 234 -24.46 -1.75 17.32
N ASN A 235 -25.53 -2.47 17.00
CA ASN A 235 -26.88 -1.99 17.33
C ASN A 235 -27.92 -3.13 17.30
N PRO A 236 -28.57 -3.45 18.43
CA PRO A 236 -29.62 -4.47 18.49
C PRO A 236 -31.01 -3.86 18.26
N PHE A 237 -31.20 -2.87 17.39
CA PHE A 237 -32.54 -2.33 17.13
C PHE A 237 -32.65 -1.72 15.73
N THR A 238 -33.20 -2.49 14.78
CA THR A 238 -34.20 -2.02 13.80
C THR A 238 -34.76 -3.22 13.04
N SER A 239 -35.68 -3.92 13.71
CA SER A 239 -36.71 -4.69 13.03
C SER A 239 -37.62 -3.71 12.26
N HIS A 240 -37.55 -3.66 10.93
CA HIS A 240 -38.69 -3.39 10.05
C HIS A 240 -38.33 -3.68 8.58
N SER A 241 -38.72 -4.88 8.14
CA SER A 241 -39.32 -5.18 6.84
C SER A 241 -38.94 -4.31 5.63
N LEU A 242 -37.93 -4.72 4.86
CA LEU A 242 -37.87 -4.47 3.42
C LEU A 242 -37.55 -5.80 2.70
N PRO A 243 -38.42 -6.28 1.78
CA PRO A 243 -38.11 -7.42 0.95
C PRO A 243 -37.31 -6.94 -0.27
N CYS A 244 -35.99 -6.93 -0.17
CA CYS A 244 -35.14 -6.81 -1.36
C CYS A 244 -34.84 -8.21 -1.90
N LEU A 245 -35.73 -8.64 -2.80
CA LEU A 245 -35.44 -9.58 -3.87
C LEU A 245 -34.27 -9.03 -4.70
N HIS A 246 -33.06 -9.48 -4.45
CA HIS A 246 -32.09 -9.88 -5.48
C HIS A 246 -31.15 -10.96 -4.88
N PRO A 247 -30.68 -11.92 -5.68
CA PRO A 247 -30.38 -13.30 -5.28
C PRO A 247 -29.04 -13.42 -4.54
N PRO A 248 -28.69 -14.61 -4.01
CA PRO A 248 -27.39 -14.81 -3.38
C PRO A 248 -26.31 -14.50 -4.41
N CYS A 249 -25.39 -13.60 -4.07
CA CYS A 249 -24.11 -13.55 -4.76
C CYS A 249 -23.34 -14.83 -4.38
N HIS A 250 -23.67 -15.92 -5.08
CA HIS A 250 -22.69 -16.94 -5.37
C HIS A 250 -21.68 -16.32 -6.33
N CYS A 251 -20.55 -15.92 -5.76
CA CYS A 251 -19.25 -15.96 -6.44
C CYS A 251 -18.46 -17.06 -5.74
#